data_AF-A0A354M374-F1
#
_entry.id   AF-A0A354M374-F1
#
_cell.length_a   1.000
_cell.length_b   1.000
_cell.length_c   1.000
_cell.angle_alpha   90.00
_cell.angle_beta   90.00
_cell.angle_gamma   90.00
#
_symmetry.space_group_name_H-M   'P 1'
#
loop_
_entity.id
_entity.type
_entity.pdbx_description
1 polymer ?
#
loop_
_entity_poly.entity_id
_entity_poly.type
_entity_poly.pdbx_seq_one_letter_code
_entity_poly.pdbx_strand_id
1 'polypeptide(L)'
;MITEDSNDFVRIKDFADVKVRIPNPDDDYIRSITYICDEELALAMKTIAQHSFGITPEDLFIVTAREFGFKRTGENIISSLRNVYEQMLKNNEVTEIDGKVCVEH
;
A
#
# COMPACT_ATOMS: atom_id res chain seq x y z
N MET A 1 4.46 -24.51 -4.78
CA MET A 1 3.00 -24.65 -4.57
C MET A 1 2.42 -23.23 -4.48
N ILE A 2 1.24 -22.97 -5.07
CA ILE A 2 0.56 -21.67 -4.95
C ILE A 2 -0.45 -21.72 -3.80
N THR A 3 -0.73 -20.58 -3.17
CA THR A 3 -1.73 -20.39 -2.12
C THR A 3 -2.52 -19.14 -2.38
N GLU A 4 -3.77 -19.13 -1.91
CA GLU A 4 -4.69 -18.00 -1.95
C GLU A 4 -4.96 -17.54 -0.51
N ASP A 5 -5.02 -16.24 -0.27
CA ASP A 5 -5.35 -15.66 1.04
C ASP A 5 -6.85 -15.38 1.19
N SER A 6 -7.25 -14.73 2.29
CA SER A 6 -8.65 -14.37 2.54
C SER A 6 -9.21 -13.30 1.60
N ASN A 7 -8.37 -12.65 0.81
CA ASN A 7 -8.69 -11.57 -0.11
C ASN A 7 -8.55 -12.04 -1.58
N ASP A 8 -8.60 -13.35 -1.82
CA ASP A 8 -8.48 -14.00 -3.13
C ASP A 8 -7.15 -13.68 -3.86
N PHE A 9 -6.11 -13.26 -3.12
CA PHE A 9 -4.81 -12.96 -3.70
C PHE A 9 -3.94 -14.23 -3.78
N VAL A 10 -3.54 -14.58 -5.00
CA VAL A 10 -2.74 -15.78 -5.28
C VAL A 10 -1.24 -15.48 -5.21
N ARG A 11 -0.51 -16.21 -4.35
CA ARG A 11 0.94 -16.09 -4.14
C ARG A 11 1.65 -17.45 -4.11
N ILE A 12 2.98 -17.43 -4.18
CA ILE A 12 3.80 -18.65 -3.99
C ILE A 12 3.86 -18.92 -2.49
N LYS A 13 3.58 -20.17 -2.07
CA LYS A 13 3.42 -20.60 -0.67
C LYS A 13 4.57 -20.20 0.27
N ASP A 14 5.79 -20.14 -0.25
CA ASP A 14 7.00 -19.86 0.52
C ASP A 14 7.61 -18.47 0.21
N PHE A 15 6.83 -17.59 -0.43
CA PHE A 15 7.25 -16.22 -0.68
C PHE A 15 7.08 -15.37 0.58
N ALA A 16 8.16 -15.24 1.35
CA ALA A 16 8.18 -14.48 2.60
C ALA A 16 8.63 -13.01 2.42
N ASP A 17 9.39 -12.72 1.36
CA ASP A 17 10.03 -11.41 1.17
C ASP A 17 9.14 -10.47 0.36
N VAL A 18 8.19 -9.81 1.05
CA VAL A 18 7.39 -8.74 0.45
C VAL A 18 8.26 -7.51 0.27
N LYS A 19 8.38 -7.04 -0.98
CA LYS A 19 9.07 -5.81 -1.32
C LYS A 19 8.19 -4.91 -2.17
N VAL A 20 8.31 -3.60 -1.97
CA VAL A 20 7.63 -2.60 -2.79
C VAL A 20 8.27 -2.57 -4.18
N ARG A 21 7.49 -2.85 -5.22
CA ARG A 21 7.93 -2.78 -6.63
C ARG A 21 7.43 -1.50 -7.27
N ILE A 22 8.33 -0.52 -7.33
CA ILE A 22 8.14 0.73 -8.07
C ILE A 22 8.27 0.44 -9.58
N PRO A 23 7.36 0.94 -10.44
CA PRO A 23 7.45 0.76 -11.88
C PRO A 23 8.73 1.39 -12.44
N ASN A 24 9.28 0.76 -13.48
CA ASN A 24 10.41 1.33 -14.22
C ASN A 24 9.92 2.56 -15.01
N PRO A 25 10.51 3.76 -14.85
CA PRO A 25 10.10 4.94 -15.60
C PRO A 25 10.25 4.80 -17.13
N ASP A 26 11.10 3.88 -17.59
CA ASP A 26 11.32 3.60 -19.02
C ASP A 26 10.35 2.53 -19.59
N ASP A 27 9.48 1.96 -18.75
CA ASP A 27 8.48 0.95 -19.15
C ASP A 27 7.08 1.61 -19.22
N ASP A 28 6.35 1.34 -20.30
CA ASP A 28 4.97 1.80 -20.47
C ASP A 28 3.98 1.00 -19.62
N TYR A 29 4.41 -0.11 -19.02
CA TYR A 29 3.58 -0.96 -18.19
C TYR A 29 3.44 -0.44 -16.75
N ILE A 30 2.23 -0.02 -16.39
CA ILE A 30 1.82 0.23 -15.00
C ILE A 30 0.95 -0.94 -14.52
N ARG A 31 1.41 -1.60 -13.46
CA ARG A 31 0.70 -2.73 -12.83
C ARG A 31 -0.60 -2.24 -12.19
N SER A 32 -1.72 -2.88 -12.53
CA SER A 32 -3.02 -2.63 -11.88
C SER A 32 -2.91 -2.82 -10.37
N ILE A 33 -3.59 -1.97 -9.59
CA ILE A 33 -3.63 -2.10 -8.12
C ILE A 33 -4.16 -3.46 -7.65
N THR A 34 -5.05 -4.09 -8.44
CA THR A 34 -5.60 -5.44 -8.17
C THR A 34 -4.55 -6.55 -8.27
N TYR A 35 -3.36 -6.26 -8.84
CA TYR A 35 -2.24 -7.20 -8.92
C TYR A 35 -1.13 -6.85 -7.92
N ILE A 36 -1.46 -6.03 -6.92
CA ILE A 36 -0.59 -5.65 -5.81
C ILE A 36 -1.26 -6.19 -4.55
N CYS A 37 -0.55 -7.01 -3.77
CA CYS A 37 -1.12 -7.53 -2.54
C CYS A 37 -1.18 -6.45 -1.47
N ASP A 38 -2.07 -6.66 -0.50
CA ASP A 38 -2.29 -5.70 0.58
C ASP A 38 -1.02 -5.49 1.41
N GLU A 39 -0.19 -6.51 1.61
CA GLU A 39 1.07 -6.37 2.34
C GLU A 39 2.09 -5.48 1.59
N GLU A 40 2.10 -5.52 0.25
CA GLU A 40 2.97 -4.67 -0.55
C GLU A 40 2.52 -3.21 -0.49
N LEU A 41 1.19 -2.97 -0.50
CA LEU A 41 0.60 -1.65 -0.31
C LEU A 41 0.85 -1.10 1.11
N ALA A 42 0.66 -1.94 2.14
CA ALA A 42 0.90 -1.60 3.53
C ALA A 42 2.38 -1.27 3.78
N LEU A 43 3.29 -2.06 3.22
CA LEU A 43 4.73 -1.80 3.30
C LEU A 43 5.09 -0.44 2.68
N ALA A 44 4.54 -0.12 1.51
CA ALA A 44 4.74 1.19 0.88
C ALA A 44 4.22 2.33 1.75
N MET A 45 2.98 2.22 2.25
CA MET A 45 2.37 3.24 3.11
C MET A 45 3.15 3.47 4.40
N LYS A 46 3.59 2.40 5.08
CA LYS A 46 4.43 2.51 6.29
C LYS A 46 5.76 3.19 5.99
N THR A 47 6.42 2.80 4.89
CA THR A 47 7.70 3.40 4.48
C THR A 47 7.53 4.90 4.22
N ILE A 48 6.49 5.30 3.51
CA ILE A 48 6.20 6.72 3.24
C ILE A 48 5.91 7.48 4.54
N ALA A 49 5.06 6.93 5.41
CA ALA A 49 4.69 7.56 6.67
C ALA A 49 5.89 7.70 7.64
N GLN A 50 6.80 6.71 7.69
CA GLN A 50 8.05 6.79 8.46
C GLN A 50 8.95 7.94 8.03
N HIS A 51 8.92 8.31 6.75
CA HIS A 51 9.73 9.39 6.18
C HIS A 51 8.96 10.71 6.01
N SER A 52 7.67 10.76 6.33
CA SER A 52 6.80 11.92 6.10
C SER A 52 6.11 12.38 7.40
N PHE A 53 6.76 13.31 8.11
CA PHE A 53 6.21 13.85 9.36
C PHE A 53 4.88 14.56 9.14
N GLY A 54 3.83 14.13 9.86
CA GLY A 54 2.53 14.80 9.85
C GLY A 54 1.72 14.59 8.56
N ILE A 55 1.98 13.52 7.81
CA ILE A 55 1.15 13.13 6.67
C ILE A 55 -0.26 12.73 7.13
N THR A 56 -1.28 13.16 6.40
CA THR A 56 -2.67 12.70 6.63
C THR A 56 -2.92 11.40 5.87
N PRO A 57 -3.95 10.62 6.23
CA PRO A 57 -4.34 9.43 5.46
C PRO A 57 -4.60 9.75 3.97
N GLU A 58 -5.28 10.86 3.66
CA GLU A 58 -5.57 11.26 2.28
C GLU A 58 -4.29 11.55 1.47
N ASP A 59 -3.35 12.30 2.06
CA ASP A 59 -2.07 12.59 1.41
C ASP A 59 -1.24 11.31 1.24
N LEU A 60 -1.27 10.42 2.23
CA LEU A 60 -0.61 9.12 2.17
C LEU A 60 -1.12 8.27 0.99
N PHE A 61 -2.43 8.24 0.75
CA PHE A 61 -3.00 7.51 -0.39
C PHE A 61 -2.55 8.10 -1.73
N ILE A 62 -2.50 9.43 -1.83
CA ILE A 62 -2.06 10.12 -3.05
C ILE A 62 -0.59 9.85 -3.33
N VAL A 63 0.28 9.98 -2.32
CA VAL A 63 1.72 9.73 -2.47
C VAL A 63 1.96 8.27 -2.81
N THR A 64 1.33 7.35 -2.09
CA THR A 64 1.45 5.90 -2.36
C THR A 64 1.06 5.56 -3.79
N ALA A 65 -0.08 6.09 -4.27
CA ALA A 65 -0.51 5.84 -5.64
C ALA A 65 0.50 6.35 -6.69
N ARG A 66 1.14 7.50 -6.43
CA ARG A 66 2.16 8.06 -7.32
C ARG A 66 3.43 7.21 -7.35
N GLU A 67 3.86 6.70 -6.19
CA GLU A 67 5.00 5.77 -6.10
C GLU A 67 4.76 4.49 -6.93
N PHE A 68 3.51 4.02 -7.03
CA PHE A 68 3.14 2.91 -7.92
C PHE A 68 2.90 3.33 -9.40
N GLY A 69 3.18 4.58 -9.76
CA GLY A 69 3.07 5.09 -11.13
C GLY A 69 1.66 5.43 -11.60
N PHE A 70 0.66 5.45 -10.69
CA PHE A 70 -0.70 5.83 -11.06
C PHE A 70 -0.79 7.34 -11.30
N LYS A 71 -0.94 7.74 -12.57
CA LYS A 71 -1.11 9.14 -12.97
C LYS A 71 -2.40 9.77 -12.48
N ARG A 72 -3.42 8.95 -12.18
CA ARG A 72 -4.73 9.35 -11.65
C ARG A 72 -5.18 8.38 -10.56
N THR A 73 -5.70 8.92 -9.48
CA THR A 73 -6.31 8.18 -8.37
C THR A 73 -7.82 8.11 -8.57
N GLY A 74 -8.28 7.15 -9.36
CA GLY A 74 -9.71 6.82 -9.46
C GLY A 74 -10.24 6.15 -8.18
N GLU A 75 -11.56 6.05 -8.06
CA GLU A 75 -12.22 5.47 -6.87
C GLU A 75 -11.69 4.07 -6.53
N ASN A 76 -11.39 3.24 -7.54
CA ASN A 76 -10.85 1.89 -7.33
C ASN A 76 -9.51 1.94 -6.58
N ILE A 77 -8.60 2.82 -6.99
CA ILE A 77 -7.26 2.93 -6.39
C ILE A 77 -7.36 3.44 -4.95
N ILE A 78 -8.13 4.51 -4.75
CA ILE A 78 -8.32 5.10 -3.41
C ILE A 78 -9.02 4.11 -2.48
N SER A 79 -10.03 3.38 -2.96
CA SER A 79 -10.74 2.40 -2.13
C SER A 79 -9.83 1.24 -1.73
N SER A 80 -9.00 0.72 -2.64
CA SER A 80 -8.01 -0.30 -2.29
C SER A 80 -7.02 0.19 -1.23
N LEU A 81 -6.43 1.38 -1.41
CA LEU A 81 -5.49 1.95 -0.44
C LEU A 81 -6.15 2.21 0.93
N ARG A 82 -7.38 2.74 0.93
CA ARG A 82 -8.15 2.95 2.16
C ARG A 82 -8.44 1.64 2.87
N ASN A 83 -8.87 0.60 2.15
CA ASN A 83 -9.16 -0.71 2.74
C ASN A 83 -7.92 -1.28 3.43
N VAL A 84 -6.75 -1.23 2.77
CA VAL A 84 -5.48 -1.69 3.36
C VAL A 84 -5.13 -0.87 4.59
N TYR A 85 -5.28 0.46 4.52
CA TYR A 85 -5.02 1.35 5.65
C TYR A 85 -5.93 1.08 6.86
N GLU A 86 -7.21 0.80 6.63
CA GLU A 86 -8.14 0.39 7.70
C GLU A 86 -7.72 -0.95 8.33
N GLN A 87 -7.16 -1.89 7.57
CA GLN A 87 -6.59 -3.12 8.13
C GLN A 87 -5.33 -2.83 8.94
N MET A 88 -4.46 -1.92 8.47
CA MET A 88 -3.27 -1.52 9.22
C MET A 88 -3.63 -0.89 10.57
N LEU A 89 -4.68 -0.07 10.63
CA LEU A 89 -5.22 0.45 11.89
C LEU A 89 -5.72 -0.67 12.81
N LYS A 90 -6.50 -1.62 12.29
CA LYS A 90 -7.01 -2.76 13.07
C LYS A 90 -5.89 -3.66 13.60
N ASN A 91 -4.81 -3.80 12.83
CA ASN A 91 -3.65 -4.60 13.19
C ASN A 91 -2.66 -3.85 14.10
N ASN A 92 -2.91 -2.57 14.43
CA ASN A 92 -1.98 -1.68 15.14
C ASN A 92 -0.62 -1.52 14.43
N GLU A 93 -0.60 -1.62 13.10
CA GLU A 93 0.61 -1.37 12.31
C GLU A 93 0.87 0.14 12.11
N VAL A 94 -0.20 0.93 12.19
CA VAL A 94 -0.18 2.40 12.22
C VAL A 94 -1.25 2.89 13.17
N THR A 95 -1.10 4.12 13.64
CA THR A 95 -2.07 4.84 14.46
C THR A 95 -2.32 6.23 13.90
N GLU A 96 -3.43 6.85 14.31
CA GLU A 96 -3.73 8.25 14.00
C GLU A 96 -3.69 9.12 15.25
N ILE A 97 -2.87 10.16 15.22
CA ILE A 97 -2.75 11.16 16.29
C ILE A 97 -2.99 12.53 15.65
N ASP A 98 -3.99 13.26 16.13
CA ASP A 98 -4.40 14.56 15.59
C ASP A 98 -4.63 14.56 14.07
N GLY A 99 -5.21 13.48 13.55
CA GLY A 99 -5.47 13.27 12.12
C GLY A 99 -4.22 12.99 11.28
N LYS A 100 -3.09 12.67 11.93
CA LYS A 100 -1.80 12.36 11.30
C LYS A 100 -1.45 10.91 11.49
N VAL A 101 -0.87 10.31 10.44
CA VAL A 101 -0.43 8.91 10.48
C VAL A 101 0.87 8.79 11.26
N CYS A 102 0.90 7.88 12.22
CA CYS A 102 2.08 7.51 13.00
C CYS A 102 2.37 6.01 12.83
N VAL A 103 3.62 5.65 12.56
CA VAL A 103 4.05 4.26 12.47
C VAL A 103 4.71 3.89 13.79
N GLU A 104 4.12 2.95 14.52
CA GLU A 104 4.73 2.41 15.73
C GLU A 104 5.99 1.61 15.36
N HIS A 105 7.03 1.74 16.18
CA HIS A 105 8.32 1.05 16.02
C HIS A 105 8.35 -0.24 16.84
#